data_AF-A0A923ALR6-F1
#
_entry.id   AF-A0A923ALR6-F1
#
_cell.length_a   1.000
_cell.length_b   1.000
_cell.length_c   1.000
_cell.angle_alpha   90.00
_cell.angle_beta   90.00
_cell.angle_gamma   90.00
#
_symmetry.space_group_name_H-M   'P 1'
#
loop_
_entity.id
_entity.type
_entity.pdbx_description
1 polymer ?
#
loop_
_entity_poly.entity_id
_entity_poly.type
_entity_poly.pdbx_seq_one_letter_code
_entity_poly.pdbx_strand_id
1 'polypeptide(L)'
;MTITYRPQTTVETMARIAAGVDPWIAYRDFLEDWTYLPESRAELMAMKPGFTGEAQRRWAALLAASVEALCARDGLVVPAWTRRREYRLAEPWYLYEGTGRIRDWLRESTPEPFASRNIWSGDRLLRRT
;
A
#
# COMPACT_ATOMS: atom_id res chain seq x y z
N MET A 1 -1.70 23.10 -25.40
CA MET A 1 -1.82 22.84 -23.95
C MET A 1 -1.17 21.50 -23.68
N THR A 2 -0.01 21.49 -23.05
CA THR A 2 0.59 20.24 -22.55
C THR A 2 -0.10 19.93 -21.24
N ILE A 3 -0.86 18.83 -21.18
CA ILE A 3 -1.39 18.32 -19.91
C ILE A 3 -0.18 17.73 -19.17
N THR A 4 0.30 18.42 -18.14
CA THR A 4 1.32 17.85 -17.25
C THR A 4 0.63 16.81 -16.36
N TYR A 5 0.99 15.54 -16.55
CA TYR A 5 0.53 14.47 -15.67
C TYR A 5 1.01 14.74 -14.23
N ARG A 6 0.13 14.55 -13.26
CA ARG A 6 0.46 14.68 -11.84
C ARG A 6 0.50 13.28 -11.22
N PRO A 7 1.67 12.83 -10.72
CA PRO A 7 1.77 11.52 -10.10
C PRO A 7 0.89 11.39 -8.86
N GLN A 8 0.35 10.20 -8.65
CA GLN A 8 -0.52 9.83 -7.56
C GLN A 8 0.28 9.47 -6.32
N THR A 9 0.36 10.42 -5.39
CA THR A 9 0.98 10.21 -4.08
C THR A 9 0.14 9.33 -3.16
N THR A 10 0.72 8.84 -2.07
CA THR A 10 0.00 8.17 -0.98
C THR A 10 -1.16 9.00 -0.43
N VAL A 11 -0.98 10.32 -0.31
CA VAL A 11 -2.01 11.27 0.14
C VAL A 11 -3.15 11.34 -0.87
N GLU A 12 -2.83 11.47 -2.15
CA GLU A 12 -3.82 11.51 -3.22
C GLU A 12 -4.62 10.20 -3.28
N THR A 13 -3.96 9.05 -3.15
CA THR A 13 -4.62 7.75 -3.10
C THR A 13 -5.69 7.69 -2.00
N MET A 14 -5.35 8.13 -0.78
CA MET A 14 -6.32 8.13 0.32
C MET A 14 -7.40 9.20 0.16
N ALA A 15 -7.08 10.35 -0.45
CA ALA A 15 -8.07 11.37 -0.77
C ALA A 15 -9.10 10.84 -1.79
N ARG A 16 -8.65 10.14 -2.84
CA ARG A 16 -9.52 9.48 -3.82
C ARG A 16 -10.42 8.43 -3.17
N ILE A 17 -9.87 7.60 -2.28
CA ILE A 17 -10.67 6.63 -1.50
C ILE A 17 -11.73 7.34 -0.64
N ALA A 18 -11.36 8.42 0.03
CA ALA A 18 -12.30 9.20 0.84
C ALA A 18 -13.39 9.87 0.00
N ALA A 19 -13.10 10.23 -1.25
CA ALA A 19 -14.05 10.76 -2.22
C ALA A 19 -14.95 9.70 -2.89
N GLY A 20 -14.79 8.42 -2.54
CA GLY A 20 -15.63 7.33 -3.03
C GLY A 20 -15.12 6.60 -4.28
N VAL A 21 -13.87 6.87 -4.70
CA VAL A 21 -13.22 6.03 -5.72
C VAL A 21 -13.00 4.63 -5.15
N ASP A 22 -13.22 3.60 -5.98
CA ASP A 22 -12.93 2.22 -5.60
C ASP A 22 -11.47 2.11 -5.09
N PRO A 23 -11.26 1.59 -3.87
CA PRO A 23 -9.93 1.60 -3.28
C PRO A 23 -8.89 0.75 -4.02
N TRP A 24 -9.30 -0.33 -4.70
CA TRP A 24 -8.38 -1.10 -5.52
C TRP A 24 -7.95 -0.32 -6.76
N ILE A 25 -8.84 0.45 -7.37
CA ILE A 25 -8.48 1.35 -8.48
C ILE A 25 -7.46 2.37 -7.99
N ALA A 26 -7.77 3.14 -6.93
CA ALA A 26 -6.86 4.14 -6.42
C ALA A 26 -5.50 3.51 -6.00
N TYR A 27 -5.52 2.37 -5.31
CA TYR A 27 -4.28 1.68 -4.92
C TYR A 27 -3.45 1.21 -6.13
N ARG A 28 -4.07 0.68 -7.19
CA ARG A 28 -3.36 0.26 -8.40
C ARG A 28 -2.72 1.43 -9.13
N ASP A 29 -3.42 2.54 -9.28
CA ASP A 29 -2.89 3.75 -9.93
C ASP A 29 -1.59 4.23 -9.23
N PHE A 30 -1.53 4.17 -7.89
CA PHE A 30 -0.29 4.44 -7.14
C PHE A 30 0.85 3.47 -7.48
N LEU A 31 0.55 2.17 -7.61
CA LEU A 31 1.58 1.17 -7.95
C LEU A 31 2.06 1.32 -9.41
N GLU A 32 1.17 1.72 -10.31
CA GLU A 32 1.51 2.04 -11.70
C GLU A 32 2.48 3.23 -11.74
N ASP A 33 2.17 4.32 -11.03
CA ASP A 33 3.07 5.47 -10.97
C ASP A 33 4.42 5.12 -10.34
N TRP A 34 4.42 4.30 -9.28
CA TRP A 34 5.67 3.82 -8.70
C TRP A 34 6.54 3.05 -9.71
N THR A 35 5.90 2.29 -10.59
CA THR A 35 6.55 1.46 -11.60
C THR A 35 7.07 2.30 -12.76
N TYR A 36 6.22 3.16 -13.32
CA TYR A 36 6.50 3.88 -14.56
C TYR A 36 7.19 5.23 -14.35
N LEU A 37 7.21 5.77 -13.11
CA LEU A 37 7.82 7.06 -12.78
C LEU A 37 8.89 6.91 -11.69
N PRO A 38 10.03 6.26 -11.97
CA PRO A 38 11.08 6.02 -10.98
C PRO A 38 11.67 7.32 -10.39
N GLU A 39 11.73 8.39 -11.18
CA GLU A 39 12.19 9.72 -10.75
C GLU A 39 11.25 10.37 -9.73
N SER A 40 9.97 9.99 -9.73
CA SER A 40 8.93 10.57 -8.87
C SER A 40 8.73 9.79 -7.57
N ARG A 41 9.37 8.64 -7.35
CA ARG A 41 9.13 7.77 -6.18
C ARG A 41 9.26 8.48 -4.84
N ALA A 42 10.22 9.40 -4.71
CA ALA A 42 10.38 10.21 -3.51
C ALA A 42 9.15 11.10 -3.24
N GLU A 43 8.57 11.69 -4.28
CA GLU A 43 7.33 12.48 -4.20
C GLU A 43 6.12 11.60 -3.84
N LEU A 44 6.00 10.43 -4.49
CA LEU A 44 4.87 9.51 -4.27
C LEU A 44 4.68 9.15 -2.79
N MET A 45 5.78 9.05 -2.04
CA MET A 45 5.79 8.61 -0.64
C MET A 45 6.18 9.71 0.37
N ALA A 46 6.35 10.96 -0.08
CA ALA A 46 6.87 12.04 0.76
C ALA A 46 5.98 12.31 1.98
N MET A 47 4.67 12.28 1.77
CA MET A 47 3.70 12.69 2.78
C MET A 47 2.96 11.49 3.37
N LYS A 48 2.70 11.59 4.67
CA LYS A 48 1.90 10.64 5.43
C LYS A 48 0.42 10.79 5.03
N PRO A 49 -0.26 9.73 4.57
CA PRO A 49 -1.68 9.82 4.25
C PRO A 49 -2.56 9.79 5.51
N GLY A 50 -3.62 10.61 5.50
CA GLY A 50 -4.69 10.56 6.50
C GLY A 50 -5.76 9.52 6.16
N PHE A 51 -6.58 9.16 7.15
CA PHE A 51 -7.72 8.26 6.97
C PHE A 51 -8.76 8.51 8.08
N THR A 52 -10.02 8.20 7.80
CA THR A 52 -11.14 8.28 8.75
C THR A 52 -11.83 6.94 8.85
N GLY A 53 -11.88 6.39 10.06
CA GLY A 53 -12.52 5.10 10.35
C GLY A 53 -11.72 3.87 9.90
N GLU A 54 -12.19 2.70 10.31
CA GLU A 54 -11.46 1.43 10.14
C GLU A 54 -11.35 0.98 8.69
N ALA A 55 -12.38 1.25 7.86
CA ALA A 55 -12.37 0.87 6.46
C ALA A 55 -11.22 1.55 5.69
N GLN A 56 -11.05 2.87 5.85
CA GLN A 56 -9.95 3.61 5.22
C GLN A 56 -8.60 3.26 5.85
N ARG A 57 -8.56 2.98 7.16
CA ARG A 57 -7.34 2.57 7.85
C ARG A 57 -6.72 1.31 7.25
N ARG A 58 -7.53 0.32 6.85
CA ARG A 58 -7.04 -0.90 6.15
C ARG A 58 -6.24 -0.54 4.90
N TRP A 59 -6.76 0.36 4.08
CA TRP A 59 -6.09 0.83 2.86
C TRP A 59 -4.84 1.66 3.13
N ALA A 60 -4.89 2.54 4.12
CA ALA A 60 -3.73 3.31 4.53
C ALA A 60 -2.60 2.42 5.09
N ALA A 61 -2.96 1.35 5.82
CA ALA A 61 -2.03 0.33 6.28
C ALA A 61 -1.41 -0.47 5.13
N LEU A 62 -2.20 -0.82 4.10
CA LEU A 62 -1.72 -1.48 2.89
C LEU A 62 -0.76 -0.60 2.11
N LEU A 63 -1.07 0.69 1.95
CA LEU A 63 -0.17 1.67 1.35
C LEU A 63 1.15 1.77 2.12
N ALA A 64 1.10 1.86 3.45
CA ALA A 64 2.30 1.91 4.28
C ALA A 64 3.19 0.66 4.12
N ALA A 65 2.58 -0.53 4.13
CA ALA A 65 3.28 -1.80 3.90
C ALA A 65 3.90 -1.86 2.49
N SER A 66 3.16 -1.40 1.50
CA SER A 66 3.60 -1.38 0.10
C SER A 66 4.76 -0.43 -0.12
N VAL A 67 4.70 0.80 0.42
CA VAL A 67 5.82 1.75 0.37
C VAL A 67 7.07 1.15 1.01
N GLU A 68 6.95 0.52 2.19
CA GLU A 68 8.11 -0.10 2.85
C GLU A 68 8.70 -1.26 2.02
N ALA A 69 7.85 -2.13 1.47
CA ALA A 69 8.28 -3.25 0.62
C ALA A 69 8.91 -2.77 -0.71
N LEU A 70 8.32 -1.77 -1.35
CA LEU A 70 8.79 -1.20 -2.61
C LEU A 70 10.11 -0.43 -2.42
N CYS A 71 10.26 0.31 -1.32
CA CYS A 71 11.54 0.95 -0.96
C CYS A 71 12.64 -0.10 -0.78
N ALA A 72 12.36 -1.17 -0.04
CA ALA A 72 13.31 -2.25 0.15
C ALA A 72 13.70 -2.92 -1.18
N ARG A 73 12.72 -3.16 -2.06
CA ARG A 73 12.95 -3.71 -3.41
C ARG A 73 13.83 -2.81 -4.27
N ASP A 74 13.59 -1.50 -4.22
CA ASP A 74 14.20 -0.53 -5.14
C ASP A 74 15.41 0.21 -4.53
N GLY A 75 15.87 -0.19 -3.34
CA GLY A 75 17.05 0.40 -2.67
C GLY A 75 16.84 1.83 -2.15
N LEU A 76 15.59 2.21 -1.84
CA LEU A 76 15.24 3.55 -1.36
C LEU A 76 15.14 3.63 0.16
N VAL A 77 15.31 4.84 0.70
CA VAL A 77 15.10 5.10 2.13
C VAL A 77 13.61 5.03 2.45
N VAL A 78 13.24 4.13 3.36
CA VAL A 78 11.85 3.96 3.83
C VAL A 78 11.43 5.20 4.65
N PRO A 79 10.33 5.89 4.28
CA PRO A 79 9.82 7.00 5.07
C PRO A 79 9.39 6.57 6.48
N ALA A 80 9.79 7.31 7.51
CA ALA A 80 9.49 6.95 8.90
C ALA A 80 7.99 6.85 9.22
N TRP A 81 7.13 7.53 8.45
CA TRP A 81 5.69 7.49 8.67
C TRP A 81 5.10 6.09 8.43
N THR A 82 5.69 5.26 7.56
CA THR A 82 5.16 3.92 7.24
C THR A 82 5.12 3.04 8.49
N ARG A 83 6.06 3.23 9.42
CA ARG A 83 6.24 2.43 10.64
C ARG A 83 5.38 2.88 11.82
N ARG A 84 4.56 3.94 11.67
CA ARG A 84 3.70 4.43 12.75
C ARG A 84 2.65 3.38 13.14
N ARG A 85 2.37 3.28 14.45
CA ARG A 85 1.46 2.28 15.03
C ARG A 85 0.03 2.34 14.48
N GLU A 86 -0.42 3.51 14.06
CA GLU A 86 -1.75 3.72 13.47
C GLU A 86 -1.98 2.92 12.17
N TYR A 87 -0.91 2.54 11.46
CA TYR A 87 -0.95 1.69 10.26
C TYR A 87 -0.83 0.18 10.56
N ARG A 88 -0.86 -0.24 11.83
CA ARG A 88 -0.96 -1.66 12.21
C ARG A 88 -2.40 -1.99 12.49
N LEU A 89 -2.97 -3.00 11.84
CA LEU A 89 -4.35 -3.40 12.07
C LEU A 89 -4.49 -4.20 13.35
N ALA A 90 -5.59 -4.02 14.07
CA ALA A 90 -5.88 -4.80 15.28
C ALA A 90 -6.22 -6.25 14.91
N GLU A 91 -7.06 -6.40 13.88
CA GLU A 91 -7.50 -7.69 13.37
C GLU A 91 -6.80 -8.04 12.04
N PRO A 92 -6.53 -9.33 11.78
CA PRO A 92 -6.04 -9.82 10.49
C PRO A 92 -6.93 -9.40 9.32
N TRP A 93 -6.31 -8.84 8.29
CA TRP A 93 -6.95 -8.58 7.01
C TRP A 93 -6.34 -9.47 5.92
N TYR A 94 -7.11 -10.45 5.46
CA TYR A 94 -6.75 -11.31 4.34
C TYR A 94 -7.26 -10.68 3.05
N LEU A 95 -6.37 -10.46 2.08
CA LEU A 95 -6.74 -9.85 0.78
C LEU A 95 -7.42 -10.83 -0.17
N TYR A 96 -7.29 -12.12 0.09
CA TYR A 96 -7.93 -13.19 -0.66
C TYR A 96 -8.81 -14.00 0.28
N GLU A 97 -10.00 -14.36 -0.18
CA GLU A 97 -10.88 -15.26 0.55
C GLU A 97 -10.29 -16.68 0.60
N GLY A 98 -10.49 -17.37 1.72
CA GLY A 98 -10.02 -18.74 1.90
C GLY A 98 -9.93 -19.17 3.36
N THR A 99 -9.86 -20.48 3.55
CA THR A 99 -9.72 -21.16 4.85
C THR A 99 -8.64 -22.23 4.79
N GLY A 100 -8.23 -22.74 5.96
CA GLY A 100 -7.23 -23.79 6.09
C GLY A 100 -5.93 -23.46 5.35
N ARG A 101 -5.54 -24.36 4.43
CA ARG A 101 -4.29 -24.29 3.67
C ARG A 101 -4.08 -22.97 2.92
N ILE A 102 -5.14 -22.31 2.46
CA ILE A 102 -5.03 -21.00 1.80
C ILE A 102 -4.54 -19.94 2.79
N ARG A 103 -5.08 -19.92 4.01
CA ARG A 103 -4.64 -18.97 5.04
C ARG A 103 -3.22 -19.27 5.53
N ASP A 104 -2.85 -20.55 5.61
CA ASP A 104 -1.49 -20.94 5.97
C ASP A 104 -0.49 -20.45 4.92
N TRP A 105 -0.77 -20.70 3.63
CA TRP A 105 0.04 -20.17 2.55
C TRP A 105 0.12 -18.64 2.54
N LEU A 106 -0.99 -17.94 2.78
CA LEU A 106 -0.97 -16.47 2.88
C LEU A 106 -0.06 -16.02 4.02
N ARG A 107 -0.11 -16.65 5.20
CA ARG A 107 0.77 -16.28 6.32
C ARG A 107 2.23 -16.57 6.05
N GLU A 108 2.54 -17.71 5.44
CA GLU A 108 3.92 -18.13 5.14
C GLU A 108 4.56 -17.29 4.03
N SER A 109 3.79 -16.90 3.01
CA SER A 109 4.32 -16.21 1.83
C SER A 109 4.22 -14.69 1.87
N THR A 110 3.46 -14.12 2.82
CA THR A 110 3.32 -12.67 2.94
C THR A 110 4.64 -12.02 3.39
N PRO A 111 5.14 -10.99 2.68
CA PRO A 111 6.34 -10.27 3.11
C PRO A 111 6.19 -9.56 4.46
N GLU A 112 7.30 -9.43 5.18
CA GLU A 112 7.34 -8.84 6.54
C GLU A 112 6.64 -7.46 6.66
N PRO A 113 6.77 -6.52 5.71
CA PRO A 113 6.10 -5.22 5.81
C PRO A 113 4.57 -5.32 5.92
N PHE A 114 3.98 -6.36 5.34
CA PHE A 114 2.53 -6.62 5.42
C PHE A 114 2.19 -7.42 6.68
N ALA A 115 2.95 -8.49 6.95
CA ALA A 115 2.71 -9.38 8.08
C ALA A 115 2.78 -8.64 9.43
N SER A 116 3.75 -7.74 9.60
CA SER A 116 3.90 -6.91 10.81
C SER A 116 2.74 -5.94 11.07
N ARG A 117 1.83 -5.79 10.08
CA ARG A 117 0.64 -4.93 10.12
C ARG A 117 -0.67 -5.72 10.10
N ASN A 118 -0.61 -7.05 10.31
CA ASN A 118 -1.76 -7.95 10.23
C ASN A 118 -2.42 -7.99 8.83
N ILE A 119 -1.67 -7.72 7.77
CA ILE A 119 -2.14 -7.81 6.38
C ILE A 119 -1.59 -9.09 5.78
N TRP A 120 -2.46 -9.93 5.21
CA TRP A 120 -2.10 -11.22 4.62
C TRP A 120 -2.44 -11.23 3.12
N SER A 121 -1.44 -10.92 2.31
CA SER A 121 -1.53 -10.75 0.85
C SER A 121 -0.92 -11.92 0.06
N GLY A 122 -0.16 -12.79 0.72
CA GLY A 122 0.78 -13.67 0.05
C GLY A 122 1.85 -12.89 -0.74
N ASP A 123 2.60 -13.58 -1.58
CA ASP A 123 3.78 -13.06 -2.26
C ASP A 123 3.51 -12.36 -3.61
N ARG A 124 2.26 -12.33 -4.07
CA ARG A 124 1.93 -11.90 -5.44
C ARG A 124 1.56 -10.44 -5.59
N LEU A 125 1.13 -9.79 -4.51
CA LEU A 125 0.53 -8.44 -4.56
C LEU A 125 1.41 -7.41 -5.28
N LEU A 126 2.73 -7.47 -5.09
CA LEU A 126 3.69 -6.54 -5.68
C LEU A 126 4.57 -7.19 -6.78
N ARG A 127 4.30 -8.44 -7.18
CA ARG A 127 5.19 -9.20 -8.07
C ARG A 127 5.06 -8.84 -9.56
N ARG A 128 4.05 -8.05 -9.95
CA ARG A 128 3.79 -7.65 -11.34
C ARG A 128 3.04 -6.32 -11.42
N THR A 129 3.65 -5.28 -10.88
CA THR A 129 3.45 -3.91 -11.40
C THR A 129 4.74 -3.54 -12.09
#